data_AF-A0A2T6IV36-F1
#
_entry.id   AF-A0A2T6IV36-F1
#
_cell.length_a   1.000
_cell.length_b   1.000
_cell.length_c   1.000
_cell.angle_alpha   90.00
_cell.angle_beta   90.00
_cell.angle_gamma   90.00
#
_symmetry.space_group_name_H-M   'P 1'
#
loop_
_entity.id
_entity.type
_entity.pdbx_description
1 polymer ?
#
loop_
_entity_poly.entity_id
_entity_poly.type
_entity_poly.pdbx_seq_one_letter_code
_entity_poly.pdbx_strand_id
1 'polypeptide(L)' 'MSGGVMSNKKLQKIMTQPINLIFRFFTQRMRVQIWLYEQPDMRIEGRIM' A
#
# COMPACT_ATOMS: atom_id res chain seq x y z
N MET A 1 33.23 -25.90 -17.53
CA MET A 1 32.34 -24.75 -17.78
C MET A 1 30.95 -25.11 -17.26
N SER A 2 30.44 -24.34 -16.30
CA SER A 2 29.01 -24.14 -15.94
C SER A 2 28.93 -23.55 -14.54
N GLY A 3 29.23 -22.26 -14.41
CA GLY A 3 28.91 -21.50 -13.21
C GLY A 3 27.39 -21.29 -13.16
N GLY A 4 26.75 -21.75 -12.10
CA GLY A 4 25.33 -21.57 -11.88
C GLY A 4 24.95 -20.09 -11.87
N VAL A 5 23.98 -19.72 -12.68
CA VAL A 5 23.43 -18.36 -12.72
C VAL A 5 22.66 -18.10 -11.43
N MET A 6 23.26 -17.37 -10.49
CA MET A 6 22.53 -16.79 -9.36
C MET A 6 21.60 -15.70 -9.92
N SER A 7 20.31 -16.03 -10.07
CA SER A 7 19.33 -15.02 -10.47
C SER A 7 19.19 -14.01 -9.33
N ASN A 8 19.85 -12.86 -9.47
CA ASN A 8 19.65 -11.71 -8.59
C ASN A 8 18.24 -11.17 -8.87
N LYS A 9 17.22 -11.77 -8.24
CA LYS A 9 15.84 -11.29 -8.24
C LYS A 9 15.81 -9.97 -7.48
N LYS A 10 16.22 -8.91 -8.16
CA LYS A 10 16.04 -7.53 -7.72
C LYS A 10 14.54 -7.38 -7.48
N LEU A 11 14.13 -7.27 -6.22
CA LEU A 11 12.74 -7.05 -5.83
C LEU A 11 12.26 -5.78 -6.55
N GLN A 12 11.54 -5.96 -7.65
CA GLN A 12 10.88 -4.85 -8.31
C GLN A 12 9.75 -4.42 -7.39
N LYS A 13 9.86 -3.20 -6.85
CA LYS A 13 8.81 -2.62 -6.03
C LYS A 13 7.56 -2.54 -6.92
N ILE A 14 6.53 -3.31 -6.60
CA ILE A 14 5.26 -3.27 -7.31
C ILE A 14 4.69 -1.86 -7.14
N MET A 15 4.68 -1.08 -8.21
CA MET A 15 4.16 0.28 -8.23
C MET A 15 2.63 0.21 -8.33
N THR A 16 1.97 0.02 -7.18
CA THR A 16 0.51 0.04 -7.13
C THR A 16 0.05 1.50 -7.22
N GLN A 17 -0.84 1.80 -8.17
CA GLN A 17 -1.44 3.13 -8.25
C GLN A 17 -2.21 3.44 -6.95
N PRO A 18 -2.20 4.69 -6.44
CA PRO A 18 -2.87 5.02 -5.18
C PRO A 18 -4.35 4.63 -5.15
N ILE A 19 -5.05 4.78 -6.27
CA ILE A 19 -6.45 4.38 -6.40
C ILE A 19 -6.67 2.89 -6.18
N ASN A 20 -5.73 2.03 -6.61
CA ASN A 20 -5.82 0.59 -6.40
C ASN A 20 -5.66 0.22 -4.92
N LEU A 21 -4.87 0.99 -4.16
CA LEU A 21 -4.74 0.79 -2.72
C LEU A 21 -6.02 1.19 -1.98
N ILE A 22 -6.65 2.30 -2.37
CA ILE A 22 -7.94 2.75 -1.82
C ILE A 22 -9.03 1.72 -2.11
N PHE A 23 -9.11 1.22 -3.35
CA PHE A 23 -10.06 0.16 -3.70
C PHE A 23 -9.82 -1.11 -2.87
N ARG A 24 -8.57 -1.52 -2.67
CA ARG A 24 -8.26 -2.64 -1.77
C ARG A 24 -8.79 -2.42 -0.36
N PHE A 25 -8.63 -1.23 0.20
CA PHE A 25 -9.13 -0.88 1.54
C PHE A 25 -10.66 -0.98 1.62
N PHE A 26 -11.35 -0.50 0.58
CA PHE A 26 -12.80 -0.61 0.42
C PHE A 26 -13.26 -2.08 0.34
N THR A 27 -12.76 -2.85 -0.65
CA THR A 27 -13.24 -4.21 -0.89
C THR A 27 -12.94 -5.16 0.26
N GLN A 28 -11.81 -4.95 0.97
CA GLN A 28 -11.41 -5.76 2.13
C GLN A 28 -12.03 -5.27 3.45
N ARG A 29 -12.82 -4.18 3.45
CA ARG A 29 -13.38 -3.54 4.65
C ARG A 29 -12.34 -3.29 5.74
N MET A 30 -11.13 -2.90 5.33
CA MET A 30 -10.03 -2.66 6.27
C MET A 30 -10.25 -1.36 7.05
N ARG A 31 -9.83 -1.37 8.31
CA ARG A 31 -9.81 -0.16 9.15
C ARG A 31 -8.63 0.71 8.70
N VAL A 32 -8.90 1.96 8.36
CA VAL A 32 -7.93 2.94 7.86
C VAL A 32 -7.93 4.17 8.76
N GLN A 33 -6.81 4.90 8.74
CA GLN A 33 -6.66 6.17 9.45
C GLN A 33 -6.36 7.29 8.45
N ILE A 34 -7.16 8.36 8.49
CA ILE A 34 -7.06 9.52 7.60
C ILE A 34 -6.50 10.71 8.39
N TRP A 35 -5.49 11.35 7.84
CA TRP A 35 -4.88 12.55 8.40
C TRP A 35 -5.61 13.76 7.84
N LEU A 36 -5.84 14.76 8.69
CA LEU A 36 -6.50 15.99 8.31
C LEU A 36 -5.46 17.05 8.01
N TYR A 37 -5.66 17.81 6.93
CA TYR A 37 -4.70 18.82 6.50
C TYR A 37 -4.59 19.98 7.52
N GLU A 38 -5.72 20.44 8.05
CA GLU A 38 -5.78 21.59 8.96
C GLU A 38 -5.54 21.21 10.44
N GLN A 39 -5.68 19.93 10.79
CA GLN A 39 -5.61 19.44 12.17
C GLN A 39 -4.65 18.25 12.26
N PRO A 40 -3.32 18.48 12.33
CA PRO A 40 -2.31 17.41 12.28
C PRO A 40 -2.35 16.48 13.50
N ASP A 41 -2.82 16.97 14.65
CA ASP A 41 -2.96 16.19 15.88
C ASP A 41 -4.22 15.31 15.89
N MET A 42 -5.16 15.55 14.97
CA MET A 42 -6.39 14.78 14.86
C MET A 42 -6.36 13.83 13.68
N ARG A 43 -6.90 12.63 13.87
CA ARG A 43 -7.00 11.61 12.82
C ARG A 43 -8.37 10.94 12.87
N ILE A 44 -8.97 10.72 11.70
CA ILE A 44 -10.23 9.99 11.57
C ILE A 44 -9.90 8.51 11.37
N GLU A 45 -10.59 7.63 12.08
CA GLU A 45 -10.42 6.18 11.94
C GLU A 45 -11.75 5.52 11.59
N GLY A 46 -11.73 4.60 10.62
CA GLY A 46 -12.97 3.98 10.13
C GLY A 46 -12.73 2.99 9.01
N ARG A 47 -13.81 2.58 8.33
CA ARG A 47 -13.77 1.73 7.13
C ARG A 47 -14.33 2.53 5.95
N ILE A 48 -13.75 2.33 4.76
CA ILE A 48 -14.30 2.88 3.51
C ILE A 48 -15.49 2.00 3.09
N MET A 49 -16.63 2.62 2.78
CA MET A 49 -17.90 1.98 2.39
C MET A 49 -18.38 2.46 1.02
#